data_AF-A0AAP5Z0B5-F1
#
_entry.id   AF-A0AAP5Z0B5-F1
#
_cell.length_a   1.000
_cell.length_b   1.000
_cell.length_c   1.000
_cell.angle_alpha   90.00
_cell.angle_beta   90.00
_cell.angle_gamma   90.00
#
_symmetry.space_group_name_H-M   'P 1'
#
loop_
_entity.id
_entity.type
_entity.pdbx_description
1 polymer ?
#
loop_
_entity_poly.entity_id
_entity_poly.type
_entity_poly.pdbx_seq_one_letter_code
_entity_poly.pdbx_strand_id
1 'polypeptide(L)'
;HQRFPELVTYNEHEEDRVTAKKVVESLSIILLCVTGAGYLENWVSSFGIKWLMIPDFVYALFIGVVITNIMEVTKVRKVDLETVDILGTVSLSLFLAMALMSLKLWNIFDLAIPFLIILAVQSVILAVFAYYVTFRVMGSNYDAAVISSGHCGFGLGATPTAVMNMGSIVNRFGPSPQAFMVVPIVGAFFIDIVNLVILQGCIAFIK
;
A
#
# COMPACT_ATOMS: atom_id res chain seq x y z
N HIS A 1 -12.72 27.98 -6.99
CA HIS A 1 -13.64 27.12 -7.76
C HIS A 1 -14.99 26.78 -7.10
N GLN A 2 -15.17 26.77 -5.77
CA GLN A 2 -16.49 26.42 -5.17
C GLN A 2 -17.58 27.50 -5.19
N ARG A 3 -17.26 28.75 -5.57
CA ARG A 3 -18.23 29.88 -5.49
C ARG A 3 -18.59 30.52 -6.83
N PHE A 4 -17.75 30.39 -7.87
CA PHE A 4 -17.99 30.91 -9.23
C PHE A 4 -17.26 30.02 -10.24
N PRO A 5 -17.95 29.15 -10.99
CA PRO A 5 -17.32 28.20 -11.93
C PRO A 5 -16.92 28.82 -13.28
N GLU A 6 -17.28 30.10 -13.52
CA GLU A 6 -17.22 30.75 -14.85
C GLU A 6 -16.06 31.75 -14.98
N LEU A 7 -15.36 32.00 -13.88
CA LEU A 7 -14.25 32.95 -13.83
C LEU A 7 -12.93 32.18 -13.80
N VAL A 8 -12.21 32.16 -14.93
CA VAL A 8 -10.78 31.78 -14.97
C VAL A 8 -10.01 32.84 -14.20
N THR A 9 -9.98 32.68 -12.88
CA THR A 9 -9.25 33.55 -11.97
C THR A 9 -7.90 32.88 -11.77
N TYR A 10 -6.83 33.43 -12.33
CA TYR A 10 -5.47 32.93 -12.11
C TYR A 10 -5.17 33.07 -10.61
N ASN A 11 -5.16 31.96 -9.89
CA ASN A 11 -4.83 31.94 -8.48
C ASN A 11 -3.31 31.79 -8.39
N GLU A 12 -2.59 32.86 -8.03
CA GLU A 12 -1.13 32.86 -7.82
C GLU A 12 -0.66 31.81 -6.79
N HIS A 13 -1.58 31.29 -5.97
CA HIS A 13 -1.33 30.22 -4.99
C HIS A 13 -1.79 28.82 -5.43
N GLU A 14 -2.20 28.64 -6.69
CA GLU A 14 -2.41 27.31 -7.27
C GLU A 14 -1.04 26.77 -7.73
N GLU A 15 -0.19 26.45 -6.75
CA GLU A 15 1.02 25.66 -7.03
C GLU A 15 0.58 24.34 -7.67
N ASP A 16 1.09 24.04 -8.86
CA ASP A 16 0.94 22.72 -9.47
C ASP A 16 1.36 21.68 -8.44
N ARG A 17 0.38 20.93 -7.93
CA ARG A 17 0.61 19.94 -6.86
C ARG A 17 1.68 18.94 -7.27
N VAL A 18 1.73 18.62 -8.58
CA VAL A 18 2.70 17.73 -9.20
C VAL A 18 3.42 18.44 -10.36
N THR A 19 4.66 18.87 -10.13
CA THR A 19 5.53 19.43 -11.19
C THR A 19 6.50 18.37 -11.69
N ALA A 20 6.92 18.42 -12.95
CA ALA A 20 7.96 17.54 -13.51
C ALA A 20 9.23 17.49 -12.63
N LYS A 21 9.62 18.62 -12.03
CA LYS A 21 10.73 18.69 -11.07
C LYS A 21 10.50 17.81 -9.83
N LYS A 22 9.31 17.87 -9.21
CA LYS A 22 8.93 17.06 -8.04
C LYS A 22 8.88 15.58 -8.37
N VAL A 23 8.42 15.23 -9.58
CA VAL A 23 8.38 13.86 -10.09
C VAL A 23 9.79 13.29 -10.21
N VAL A 24 10.70 14.01 -10.87
CA VAL A 24 12.11 13.58 -11.03
C VAL A 24 12.80 13.46 -9.68
N GLU A 25 12.58 14.42 -8.78
CA GLU A 25 13.10 14.39 -7.41
C GLU A 25 12.60 13.15 -6.64
N SER A 26 11.29 12.91 -6.63
CA SER A 26 10.69 11.74 -5.96
C SER A 26 11.18 10.43 -6.54
N LEU A 27 11.29 10.32 -7.87
CA LEU A 27 11.86 9.15 -8.54
C LEU A 27 13.32 8.92 -8.16
N SER A 28 14.12 9.99 -8.06
CA SER A 28 15.53 9.87 -7.65
C SER A 28 15.66 9.32 -6.22
N ILE A 29 14.80 9.75 -5.31
CA ILE A 29 14.77 9.25 -3.93
C ILE A 29 14.38 7.77 -3.92
N ILE A 30 13.32 7.40 -4.66
CA ILE A 30 12.88 6.00 -4.78
C ILE A 30 13.99 5.11 -5.35
N LEU A 31 14.68 5.56 -6.41
CA LEU A 31 15.80 4.82 -7.00
C LEU A 31 16.98 4.67 -6.05
N LEU A 32 17.27 5.70 -5.24
CA LEU A 32 18.30 5.65 -4.20
C LEU A 32 17.91 4.62 -3.13
N CYS A 33 16.65 4.56 -2.69
CA CYS A 33 16.17 3.54 -1.77
C CYS A 33 16.35 2.12 -2.33
N VAL A 34 15.93 1.89 -3.58
CA VAL A 34 16.04 0.56 -4.22
C VAL A 34 17.49 0.14 -4.43
N THR A 35 18.33 1.05 -4.93
CA THR A 35 19.75 0.78 -5.15
C THR A 35 20.46 0.54 -3.82
N GLY A 36 20.20 1.40 -2.83
CA GLY A 36 20.73 1.29 -1.48
C GLY A 36 20.33 -0.02 -0.80
N ALA A 37 19.10 -0.50 -1.03
CA ALA A 37 18.60 -1.76 -0.50
C ALA A 37 19.46 -2.94 -0.95
N GLY A 38 19.77 -3.01 -2.25
CA GLY A 38 20.62 -4.08 -2.79
C GLY A 38 22.05 -4.05 -2.24
N TYR A 39 22.64 -2.85 -2.05
CA TYR A 39 23.94 -2.74 -1.40
C TYR A 39 23.91 -3.15 0.07
N LEU A 40 22.87 -2.73 0.80
CA LEU A 40 22.69 -3.05 2.21
C LEU A 40 22.46 -4.55 2.41
N GLU A 41 21.63 -5.19 1.58
CA GLU A 41 21.38 -6.63 1.59
C GLU A 41 22.67 -7.43 1.36
N ASN A 42 23.47 -7.05 0.37
CA ASN A 42 24.76 -7.70 0.09
C ASN A 42 25.73 -7.55 1.26
N TRP A 43 25.79 -6.36 1.87
CA TRP A 43 26.64 -6.10 3.03
C TRP A 43 26.18 -6.91 4.25
N VAL A 44 24.87 -6.97 4.50
CA VAL A 44 24.26 -7.76 5.58
C VAL A 44 24.49 -9.26 5.38
N SER A 45 24.35 -9.74 4.14
CA SER A 45 24.55 -11.15 3.80
C SER A 45 25.99 -11.60 4.03
N SER A 46 26.97 -10.69 3.94
CA SER A 46 28.37 -10.97 4.28
C SER A 46 28.59 -11.37 5.75
N PHE A 47 27.68 -11.02 6.66
CA PHE A 47 27.79 -11.39 8.08
C PHE A 47 27.27 -12.81 8.37
N GLY A 48 26.60 -13.47 7.41
CA GLY A 48 26.15 -14.87 7.56
C GLY A 48 25.08 -15.09 8.64
N ILE A 49 24.43 -14.04 9.11
CA ILE A 49 23.41 -14.11 10.17
C ILE A 49 22.07 -14.47 9.54
N LYS A 50 21.61 -15.71 9.74
CA LYS A 50 20.35 -16.22 9.16
C LYS A 50 19.11 -15.38 9.50
N TRP A 51 19.07 -14.77 10.69
CA TRP A 51 17.96 -13.92 11.11
C TRP A 51 17.90 -12.57 10.38
N LEU A 52 19.03 -12.13 9.81
CA LEU A 52 19.12 -10.88 9.07
C LEU A 52 18.90 -11.08 7.57
N MET A 53 18.69 -12.31 7.08
CA MET A 53 18.30 -12.57 5.68
C MET A 53 16.80 -12.33 5.48
N ILE A 54 16.42 -11.06 5.42
CA ILE A 54 15.06 -10.61 5.10
C ILE A 54 14.93 -10.28 3.60
N PRO A 55 13.70 -10.25 3.04
CA PRO A 55 13.46 -9.83 1.67
C PRO A 55 14.00 -8.43 1.36
N ASP A 56 14.45 -8.26 0.12
CA ASP A 56 14.98 -7.03 -0.49
C ASP A 56 14.10 -5.79 -0.25
N PHE A 57 12.77 -5.93 -0.40
CA PHE A 57 11.83 -4.82 -0.23
C PHE A 57 11.84 -4.24 1.20
N VAL A 58 12.17 -5.03 2.22
CA VAL A 58 12.22 -4.54 3.62
C VAL A 58 13.42 -3.63 3.83
N TYR A 59 14.55 -3.90 3.18
CA TYR A 59 15.70 -2.99 3.20
C TYR A 59 15.39 -1.69 2.47
N ALA A 60 14.67 -1.74 1.35
CA ALA A 60 14.24 -0.55 0.63
C ALA A 60 13.30 0.33 1.47
N LEU A 61 12.35 -0.30 2.18
CA LEU A 61 11.47 0.36 3.12
C LEU A 61 12.24 0.99 4.30
N PHE A 62 13.22 0.27 4.87
CA PHE A 62 14.05 0.79 5.95
C PHE A 62 14.86 2.03 5.53
N ILE A 63 15.51 1.97 4.36
CA ILE A 63 16.25 3.11 3.81
C ILE A 63 15.32 4.28 3.53
N GLY A 64 14.12 4.02 3.01
CA GLY A 64 13.08 5.04 2.81
C GLY A 64 12.68 5.74 4.11
N VAL A 65 12.47 4.98 5.20
CA VAL A 65 12.19 5.55 6.53
C VAL A 65 13.36 6.40 7.02
N VAL A 66 14.60 5.93 6.88
CA VAL A 66 15.79 6.71 7.29
C VAL A 66 15.90 8.02 6.50
N ILE A 67 15.75 7.98 5.18
CA ILE A 67 15.86 9.16 4.32
C ILE A 67 14.76 10.17 4.64
N THR A 68 13.51 9.73 4.77
CA THR A 68 12.37 10.60 5.09
C THR A 68 12.53 11.27 6.46
N ASN A 69 12.98 10.52 7.49
CA ASN A 69 13.26 11.08 8.81
C ASN A 69 14.40 12.11 8.78
N ILE A 70 15.51 11.82 8.08
CA ILE A 70 16.64 12.75 7.96
C ILE A 70 16.20 14.05 7.26
N MET A 71 15.44 13.94 6.17
CA MET A 71 14.93 15.08 5.43
C MET A 71 13.99 15.96 6.30
N GLU A 72 13.13 15.33 7.10
CA GLU A 72 12.23 16.03 8.02
C GLU A 72 12.97 16.75 9.14
N VAL A 73 13.97 16.10 9.75
CA VAL A 73 14.80 16.68 10.82
C VAL A 73 15.65 17.85 10.31
N THR A 74 16.27 17.69 9.13
CA THR A 74 17.16 18.72 8.59
C THR A 74 16.37 19.92 8.01
N LYS A 75 15.04 19.81 7.86
CA LYS A 75 14.15 20.82 7.24
C LYS A 75 14.58 21.31 5.85
N VAL A 76 15.52 20.63 5.21
CA VAL A 76 16.09 21.04 3.90
C VAL A 76 15.04 20.92 2.81
N ARG A 77 14.19 19.88 2.90
CA ARG A 77 13.12 19.63 1.93
C ARG A 77 12.07 18.68 2.51
N LYS A 78 10.79 18.97 2.26
CA LYS A 78 9.70 18.02 2.53
C LYS A 78 9.51 17.15 1.29
N VAL A 79 9.49 15.83 1.48
CA VAL A 79 9.11 14.88 0.43
C VAL A 79 7.64 15.12 0.07
N ASP A 80 7.36 15.24 -1.21
CA ASP A 80 6.00 15.46 -1.71
C ASP A 80 5.24 14.13 -1.73
N LEU A 81 4.47 13.88 -0.67
CA LEU A 81 3.75 12.63 -0.47
C LEU A 81 2.71 12.37 -1.58
N GLU A 82 2.11 13.41 -2.15
CA GLU A 82 1.13 13.31 -3.24
C GLU A 82 1.82 12.83 -4.54
N THR A 83 2.99 13.37 -4.88
CA THR A 83 3.78 12.91 -6.02
C THR A 83 4.26 11.46 -5.82
N VAL A 84 4.69 11.08 -4.61
CA VAL A 84 5.10 9.70 -4.30
C VAL A 84 3.92 8.73 -4.43
N ASP A 85 2.73 9.10 -3.97
CA ASP A 85 1.52 8.26 -4.06
C ASP A 85 1.08 8.06 -5.52
N ILE A 86 1.13 9.11 -6.34
CA ILE A 86 0.84 9.02 -7.79
C ILE A 86 1.86 8.12 -8.48
N LEU A 87 3.15 8.32 -8.21
CA LEU A 87 4.21 7.46 -8.75
C LEU A 87 4.04 6.00 -8.33
N GLY A 88 3.69 5.74 -7.07
CA GLY A 88 3.40 4.41 -6.56
C GLY A 88 2.21 3.76 -7.27
N THR A 89 1.12 4.52 -7.45
CA THR A 89 -0.09 4.05 -8.15
C THR A 89 0.18 3.73 -9.62
N VAL A 90 0.95 4.58 -10.31
CA VAL A 90 1.38 4.34 -11.69
C VAL A 90 2.27 3.10 -11.78
N SER A 91 3.27 2.98 -10.90
CA SER A 91 4.17 1.82 -10.86
C SER A 91 3.43 0.51 -10.58
N LEU A 92 2.47 0.49 -9.64
CA LEU A 92 1.64 -0.68 -9.36
C LEU A 92 0.79 -1.08 -10.57
N SER A 93 0.20 -0.10 -11.25
CA SER A 93 -0.62 -0.32 -12.45
C SER A 93 0.22 -0.90 -13.59
N LEU A 94 1.44 -0.38 -13.80
CA LEU A 94 2.38 -0.90 -14.77
C LEU A 94 2.85 -2.31 -14.42
N PHE A 95 3.15 -2.58 -13.15
CA PHE A 95 3.51 -3.91 -12.66
C PHE A 95 2.41 -4.92 -12.95
N LEU A 96 1.16 -4.59 -12.61
CA LEU A 96 0.01 -5.45 -12.88
C LEU A 96 -0.17 -5.69 -14.38
N ALA A 97 -0.04 -4.66 -15.22
CA ALA A 97 -0.13 -4.79 -16.66
C ALA A 97 0.95 -5.73 -17.23
N MET A 98 2.21 -5.59 -16.78
CA MET A 98 3.31 -6.49 -17.18
C MET A 98 3.07 -7.92 -16.71
N ALA A 99 2.59 -8.10 -15.48
CA ALA A 99 2.24 -9.42 -14.95
C ALA A 99 1.14 -10.09 -15.79
N LEU A 100 0.08 -9.36 -16.14
CA LEU A 100 -1.02 -9.86 -16.97
C LEU A 100 -0.58 -10.23 -18.39
N MET A 101 0.34 -9.46 -19.00
CA MET A 101 0.91 -9.80 -20.32
C MET A 101 1.76 -11.08 -20.28
N SER A 102 2.38 -11.39 -19.14
CA SER A 102 3.20 -12.60 -18.95
C SER A 102 2.35 -13.86 -18.73
N LEU A 103 1.09 -13.71 -18.33
CA LEU A 103 0.20 -14.84 -18.09
C LEU A 103 -0.21 -15.50 -19.41
N LYS A 104 0.15 -16.77 -19.56
CA LYS A 104 -0.40 -17.64 -20.61
C LYS A 104 -1.84 -17.96 -20.26
N LEU A 105 -2.77 -17.07 -20.64
CA LEU A 105 -4.21 -17.17 -20.34
C LEU A 105 -4.79 -18.54 -20.72
N TRP A 106 -4.28 -19.12 -21.82
CA TRP A 106 -4.63 -20.48 -22.27
C TRP A 106 -4.29 -21.58 -21.25
N ASN A 107 -3.15 -21.51 -20.55
CA ASN A 107 -2.80 -22.47 -19.50
C ASN A 107 -3.63 -22.27 -18.22
N ILE A 108 -4.21 -21.10 -18.02
CA ILE A 108 -5.00 -20.76 -16.83
C ILE A 108 -6.49 -21.02 -17.07
N PHE A 109 -6.94 -21.03 -18.32
CA PHE A 109 -8.35 -21.24 -18.65
C PHE A 109 -8.87 -22.59 -18.14
N ASP A 110 -8.06 -23.65 -18.24
CA ASP A 110 -8.37 -24.97 -17.67
C ASP A 110 -8.47 -24.95 -16.12
N LEU A 111 -7.85 -23.94 -15.48
CA LEU A 111 -7.88 -23.72 -14.04
C LEU A 111 -8.83 -22.58 -13.62
N ALA A 112 -9.51 -21.91 -14.56
CA ALA A 112 -10.33 -20.74 -14.26
C ALA A 112 -11.51 -21.07 -13.34
N ILE A 113 -12.11 -22.25 -13.51
CA ILE A 113 -13.18 -22.74 -12.63
C ILE A 113 -12.66 -22.90 -11.18
N PRO A 114 -11.55 -23.63 -10.92
CA PRO A 114 -10.90 -23.65 -9.62
C PRO A 114 -10.63 -22.26 -9.03
N PHE A 115 -10.11 -21.32 -9.81
CA PHE A 115 -9.85 -19.94 -9.34
C PHE A 115 -11.13 -19.24 -8.89
N LEU A 116 -12.22 -19.36 -9.65
CA LEU A 116 -13.49 -18.74 -9.32
C LEU A 116 -14.09 -19.32 -8.02
N ILE A 117 -13.96 -20.63 -7.81
CA ILE A 117 -14.37 -21.28 -6.55
C ILE A 117 -13.55 -20.74 -5.38
N ILE A 118 -12.23 -20.63 -5.52
CA ILE A 118 -11.35 -20.10 -4.46
C ILE A 118 -11.74 -18.65 -4.13
N LEU A 119 -11.91 -17.80 -5.15
CA LEU A 119 -12.30 -16.40 -4.95
C LEU A 119 -13.67 -16.27 -4.30
N ALA A 120 -14.64 -17.11 -4.67
CA ALA A 120 -15.97 -17.11 -4.05
C ALA A 120 -15.90 -17.52 -2.58
N VAL A 121 -15.18 -18.60 -2.26
CA VAL A 121 -14.97 -19.07 -0.88
C VAL A 121 -14.23 -18.00 -0.06
N GLN A 122 -13.15 -17.43 -0.60
CA GLN A 122 -12.41 -16.33 0.02
C GLN A 122 -13.32 -15.14 0.32
N SER A 123 -14.15 -14.73 -0.65
CA SER A 123 -15.06 -13.60 -0.49
C SER A 123 -16.09 -13.84 0.61
N VAL A 124 -16.66 -15.05 0.68
CA VAL A 124 -17.62 -15.42 1.74
C VAL A 124 -16.94 -15.45 3.11
N ILE A 125 -15.77 -16.09 3.22
CA ILE A 125 -15.03 -16.17 4.49
C ILE A 125 -14.64 -14.77 4.96
N LEU A 126 -14.14 -13.91 4.06
CA LEU A 126 -13.78 -12.54 4.37
C LEU A 126 -14.99 -11.73 4.83
N ALA A 127 -16.15 -11.85 4.16
CA ALA A 127 -17.37 -11.17 4.57
C ALA A 127 -17.83 -11.60 5.98
N VAL A 128 -17.80 -12.91 6.27
CA VAL A 128 -18.12 -13.46 7.59
C VAL A 128 -17.12 -12.95 8.63
N PHE A 129 -15.83 -12.96 8.34
CA PHE A 129 -14.79 -12.50 9.25
C PHE A 129 -14.90 -10.99 9.53
N ALA A 130 -15.12 -10.19 8.49
CA ALA A 130 -15.27 -8.74 8.60
C ALA A 130 -16.46 -8.38 9.50
N TYR A 131 -17.61 -9.06 9.33
CA TYR A 131 -18.79 -8.84 10.15
C TYR A 131 -18.64 -9.37 11.59
N TYR A 132 -18.25 -10.63 11.77
CA TYR A 132 -18.26 -11.25 13.09
C TYR A 132 -17.04 -10.94 13.94
N VAL A 133 -15.89 -10.65 13.32
CA VAL A 133 -14.64 -10.38 14.02
C VAL A 133 -14.32 -8.90 13.94
N THR A 134 -14.04 -8.36 12.74
CA THR A 134 -13.54 -6.98 12.60
C THR A 134 -14.53 -5.96 13.16
N PHE A 135 -15.80 -6.03 12.76
CA PHE A 135 -16.81 -5.07 13.22
C PHE A 135 -17.11 -5.16 14.73
N ARG A 136 -17.07 -6.36 15.33
CA ARG A 136 -17.28 -6.52 16.78
C ARG A 136 -16.07 -6.12 17.61
N VAL A 137 -14.87 -6.54 17.21
CA VAL A 137 -13.63 -6.21 17.93
C VAL A 137 -13.36 -4.70 17.91
N MET A 138 -13.74 -4.01 16.83
CA MET A 138 -13.52 -2.59 16.69
C MET A 138 -14.59 -1.70 17.36
N GLY A 139 -15.48 -2.29 18.17
CA GLY A 139 -16.44 -1.56 19.01
C GLY A 139 -17.82 -1.32 18.38
N SER A 140 -18.11 -1.94 17.23
CA SER A 140 -19.44 -1.92 16.58
C SER A 140 -20.05 -0.54 16.36
N ASN A 141 -19.21 0.47 16.17
CA ASN A 141 -19.60 1.84 15.86
C ASN A 141 -19.43 2.16 14.36
N TYR A 142 -19.71 3.40 13.97
CA TYR A 142 -19.53 3.84 12.58
C TYR A 142 -18.09 3.66 12.08
N ASP A 143 -17.09 4.01 12.90
CA ASP A 143 -15.68 3.83 12.55
C ASP A 143 -15.34 2.34 12.34
N ALA A 144 -15.90 1.43 13.15
CA ALA A 144 -15.78 -0.02 12.94
C ALA A 144 -16.38 -0.48 11.60
N ALA A 145 -17.49 0.12 11.16
CA ALA A 145 -18.08 -0.18 9.86
C ALA A 145 -17.19 0.30 8.71
N VAL A 146 -16.61 1.50 8.82
CA VAL A 146 -15.65 2.02 7.84
C VAL A 146 -14.39 1.15 7.82
N ILE A 147 -13.84 0.80 8.98
CA ILE A 147 -12.67 -0.09 9.09
C ILE A 147 -12.96 -1.47 8.50
N SER A 148 -14.15 -2.05 8.77
CA SER A 148 -14.56 -3.33 8.21
C SER A 148 -14.68 -3.28 6.69
N SER A 149 -15.15 -2.17 6.13
CA SER A 149 -15.19 -1.94 4.67
C SER A 149 -13.78 -1.84 4.07
N GLY A 150 -12.88 -1.13 4.75
CA GLY A 150 -11.46 -1.08 4.42
C GLY A 150 -10.83 -2.47 4.45
N HIS A 151 -11.14 -3.27 5.47
CA HIS A 151 -10.63 -4.63 5.59
C HIS A 151 -11.12 -5.53 4.44
N CYS A 152 -12.40 -5.44 4.04
CA CYS A 152 -12.90 -6.13 2.86
C CYS A 152 -12.18 -5.68 1.57
N GLY A 153 -11.96 -4.37 1.41
CA GLY A 153 -11.27 -3.82 0.25
C GLY A 153 -9.80 -4.24 0.18
N PHE A 154 -9.14 -4.30 1.34
CA PHE A 154 -7.78 -4.79 1.45
C PHE A 154 -7.70 -6.30 1.16
N GLY A 155 -8.55 -7.11 1.79
CA GLY A 155 -8.52 -8.57 1.69
C GLY A 155 -8.88 -9.15 0.32
N LEU A 156 -9.54 -8.38 -0.54
CA LEU A 156 -9.82 -8.75 -1.94
C LEU A 156 -8.82 -8.15 -2.93
N GLY A 157 -7.94 -7.24 -2.48
CA GLY A 157 -7.08 -6.47 -3.36
C GLY A 157 -5.84 -5.97 -2.64
N ALA A 158 -5.73 -4.65 -2.48
CA ALA A 158 -4.58 -3.99 -1.86
C ALA A 158 -5.02 -2.75 -1.06
N THR A 159 -4.06 -2.01 -0.50
CA THR A 159 -4.30 -0.74 0.19
C THR A 159 -5.16 0.27 -0.60
N PRO A 160 -4.95 0.52 -1.91
CA PRO A 160 -5.79 1.47 -2.66
C PRO A 160 -7.26 1.04 -2.74
N THR A 161 -7.55 -0.25 -2.89
CA THR A 161 -8.94 -0.75 -2.91
C THR A 161 -9.60 -0.64 -1.53
N ALA A 162 -8.84 -0.77 -0.45
CA ALA A 162 -9.31 -0.47 0.90
C ALA A 162 -9.72 0.99 1.06
N VAL A 163 -8.88 1.92 0.62
CA VAL A 163 -9.14 3.37 0.71
C VAL A 163 -10.35 3.76 -0.13
N MET A 164 -10.50 3.20 -1.34
CA MET A 164 -11.69 3.42 -2.17
C MET A 164 -12.98 2.92 -1.50
N ASN A 165 -12.95 1.72 -0.90
CA ASN A 165 -14.11 1.15 -0.20
C ASN A 165 -14.51 1.99 1.02
N MET A 166 -13.55 2.40 1.85
CA MET A 166 -13.80 3.31 2.97
C MET A 166 -14.34 4.66 2.48
N GLY A 167 -13.79 5.18 1.38
CA GLY A 167 -14.21 6.42 0.74
C GLY A 167 -15.67 6.38 0.29
N SER A 168 -16.14 5.24 -0.24
CA SER A 168 -17.54 5.09 -0.65
C SER A 168 -18.54 5.26 0.51
N ILE A 169 -18.17 4.79 1.71
CA ILE A 169 -18.99 4.93 2.92
C ILE A 169 -18.89 6.36 3.45
N VAL A 170 -17.68 6.89 3.58
CA VAL A 170 -17.45 8.23 4.10
C VAL A 170 -18.09 9.32 3.23
N ASN A 171 -18.09 9.16 1.91
CA ASN A 171 -18.76 10.07 0.99
C ASN A 171 -20.28 10.14 1.22
N ARG A 172 -20.89 9.08 1.75
CA ARG A 172 -22.34 9.00 1.95
C ARG A 172 -22.78 9.27 3.40
N PHE A 173 -21.96 8.88 4.38
CA PHE A 173 -22.34 8.88 5.80
C PHE A 173 -21.50 9.81 6.68
N GLY A 174 -20.48 10.46 6.12
CA GLY A 174 -19.65 11.44 6.81
C GLY A 174 -18.22 10.94 7.12
N PRO A 175 -17.30 11.85 7.47
CA PRO A 175 -15.88 11.55 7.64
C PRO A 175 -15.61 10.60 8.82
N SER A 176 -14.64 9.70 8.63
CA SER A 176 -14.07 8.84 9.68
C SER A 176 -12.54 8.97 9.69
N PRO A 177 -11.98 9.97 10.39
CA PRO A 177 -10.54 10.20 10.43
C PRO A 177 -9.77 9.04 11.07
N GLN A 178 -10.37 8.37 12.06
CA GLN A 178 -9.72 7.23 12.74
C GLN A 178 -9.51 6.05 11.78
N ALA A 179 -10.52 5.71 10.98
CA ALA A 179 -10.40 4.61 10.01
C ALA A 179 -9.33 4.89 8.95
N PHE A 180 -9.32 6.12 8.41
CA PHE A 180 -8.36 6.54 7.38
C PHE A 180 -6.92 6.68 7.91
N MET A 181 -6.72 6.83 9.21
CA MET A 181 -5.39 6.80 9.82
C MET A 181 -4.94 5.35 10.05
N VAL A 182 -5.79 4.51 10.66
CA VAL A 182 -5.38 3.18 11.14
C VAL A 182 -5.24 2.19 9.99
N VAL A 183 -6.21 2.12 9.07
CA VAL A 183 -6.26 1.05 8.05
C VAL A 183 -5.07 1.12 7.09
N PRO A 184 -4.67 2.28 6.53
CA PRO A 184 -3.51 2.34 5.64
C PRO A 184 -2.19 1.99 6.35
N ILE A 185 -2.00 2.42 7.61
CA ILE A 185 -0.77 2.11 8.36
C ILE A 185 -0.67 0.61 8.62
N VAL A 186 -1.75 -0.02 9.06
CA VAL A 186 -1.78 -1.46 9.34
C VAL A 186 -1.67 -2.28 8.04
N GLY A 187 -2.44 -1.89 7.01
CA GLY A 187 -2.52 -2.61 5.75
C GLY A 187 -1.34 -2.42 4.81
N ALA A 188 -0.62 -1.29 4.87
CA ALA A 188 0.52 -1.06 3.98
C ALA A 188 1.87 -1.39 4.63
N PHE A 189 2.00 -1.28 5.95
CA PHE A 189 3.31 -1.41 6.62
C PHE A 189 3.36 -2.62 7.55
N PHE A 190 2.44 -2.70 8.52
CA PHE A 190 2.53 -3.76 9.53
C PHE A 190 2.26 -5.14 8.95
N ILE A 191 1.33 -5.25 8.00
CA ILE A 191 1.02 -6.55 7.40
C ILE A 191 2.20 -7.13 6.63
N ASP A 192 3.03 -6.30 6.01
CA ASP A 192 4.21 -6.75 5.25
C ASP A 192 5.28 -7.33 6.19
N ILE A 193 5.49 -6.70 7.35
CA ILE A 193 6.38 -7.22 8.40
C ILE A 193 5.83 -8.53 8.98
N VAL A 194 4.53 -8.57 9.29
CA VAL A 194 3.89 -9.79 9.81
C VAL A 194 3.95 -10.92 8.79
N ASN A 195 3.72 -10.64 7.51
CA ASN A 195 3.81 -11.61 6.43
C ASN A 195 5.23 -12.19 6.33
N LEU A 196 6.27 -11.35 6.41
CA LEU A 196 7.65 -11.81 6.47
C LEU A 196 7.89 -12.75 7.65
N VAL A 197 7.47 -12.36 8.85
CA VAL A 197 7.68 -13.17 10.06
C VAL A 197 6.97 -14.51 9.95
N ILE A 198 5.73 -14.52 9.46
CA ILE A 198 4.95 -15.76 9.25
C ILE A 198 5.63 -16.63 8.19
N LEU A 199 6.05 -16.09 7.05
CA LEU A 199 6.69 -16.85 5.98
C LEU A 199 8.03 -17.46 6.44
N GLN A 200 8.89 -16.66 7.09
CA GLN A 200 10.15 -17.17 7.63
C GLN A 200 9.92 -18.23 8.72
N GLY A 201 8.93 -18.00 9.60
CA GLY A 201 8.54 -18.96 10.62
C GLY A 201 8.05 -20.29 10.03
N CYS A 202 7.15 -20.23 9.05
CA CYS A 202 6.65 -21.40 8.32
C CYS A 202 7.78 -22.16 7.62
N ILE A 203 8.69 -21.45 6.94
CA ILE A 203 9.85 -22.08 6.27
C ILE A 203 10.76 -22.75 7.30
N ALA A 204 11.00 -22.12 8.45
CA ALA A 204 11.82 -22.68 9.52
C ALA A 204 11.17 -23.89 10.21
N PHE A 205 9.84 -23.98 10.23
CA PHE A 205 9.09 -25.12 10.78
C PHE A 205 8.96 -26.28 9.79
N ILE A 206 8.93 -26.00 8.49
CA ILE A 206 8.82 -27.00 7.41
C ILE A 206 10.19 -27.64 7.08
N LYS A 207 11.30 -26.96 7.38
CA LYS A 207 12.67 -27.51 7.29
C LYS A 207 13.06 -28.28 8.54
#